data_AF-A0A1N7KS70-F1
#
_entry.id   AF-A0A1N7KS70-F1
#
_cell.length_a   1.000
_cell.length_b   1.000
_cell.length_c   1.000
_cell.angle_alpha   90.00
_cell.angle_beta   90.00
_cell.angle_gamma   90.00
#
_symmetry.space_group_name_H-M   'P 1'
#
loop_
_entity.id
_entity.type
_entity.pdbx_description
1 polymer ?
#
loop_
_entity_poly.entity_id
_entity_poly.type
_entity_poly.pdbx_seq_one_letter_code
_entity_poly.pdbx_strand_id
1 'polypeptide(L)'
;MQAVTAQRRQRAQTRSFIALIVALLVLGFGCYFLLRPVIQQETSNTPVNTVRRFIGFVELREFNEAYHLLTPTFQQTPGWHASLYNLYLSLDPSEVNYALLGQRGDVAEVEFASEQGGVLYVKRVNGRWLIMSPNEVTQASGATAP
;
A
#
# COMPACT_ATOMS: atom_id res chain seq x y z
N MET A 1 -27.76 -1.47 -59.48
CA MET A 1 -28.14 -0.91 -58.15
C MET A 1 -27.57 -1.66 -56.94
N GLN A 2 -26.67 -2.65 -57.09
CA GLN A 2 -26.14 -3.44 -55.95
C GLN A 2 -24.84 -2.89 -55.32
N ALA A 3 -24.10 -1.99 -55.98
CA ALA A 3 -22.84 -1.44 -55.45
C ALA A 3 -23.04 -0.41 -54.32
N VAL A 4 -24.14 0.35 -54.36
CA VAL A 4 -24.44 1.42 -53.38
C VAL A 4 -24.81 0.86 -52.00
N THR A 5 -25.47 -0.31 -51.96
CA THR A 5 -25.86 -0.99 -50.71
C THR A 5 -24.67 -1.63 -49.99
N ALA A 6 -23.71 -2.20 -50.72
CA ALA A 6 -22.46 -2.73 -50.15
C ALA A 6 -21.59 -1.62 -49.53
N GLN A 7 -21.47 -0.48 -50.22
CA GLN A 7 -20.68 0.67 -49.76
C GLN A 7 -21.28 1.36 -48.53
N ARG A 8 -22.63 1.38 -48.39
CA ARG A 8 -23.32 1.87 -47.18
C ARG A 8 -23.15 0.95 -45.98
N ARG A 9 -23.18 -0.39 -46.16
CA ARG A 9 -22.94 -1.36 -45.08
C ARG A 9 -21.52 -1.31 -44.53
N GLN A 10 -20.50 -1.20 -45.40
CA GLN A 10 -19.11 -1.05 -44.97
C GLN A 10 -18.90 0.20 -44.11
N ARG A 11 -19.45 1.36 -44.51
CA ARG A 11 -19.38 2.61 -43.72
C ARG A 11 -20.09 2.52 -42.36
N ALA A 12 -21.20 1.79 -42.29
CA ALA A 12 -21.92 1.58 -41.03
C ALA A 12 -21.12 0.68 -40.06
N GLN A 13 -20.46 -0.37 -40.57
CA GLN A 13 -19.57 -1.21 -39.77
C GLN A 13 -18.33 -0.47 -39.26
N THR A 14 -17.70 0.38 -40.07
CA THR A 14 -16.55 1.20 -39.61
C THR A 14 -16.95 2.19 -38.53
N ARG A 15 -18.12 2.85 -38.67
CA ARG A 15 -18.63 3.78 -37.65
C ARG A 15 -18.96 3.08 -36.33
N SER A 16 -19.55 1.88 -36.39
CA SER A 16 -19.84 1.08 -35.20
C SER A 16 -18.56 0.63 -34.48
N PHE A 17 -17.54 0.20 -35.24
CA PHE A 17 -16.24 -0.17 -34.69
C PHE A 17 -15.49 1.00 -34.06
N ILE A 18 -15.50 2.17 -34.71
CA ILE A 18 -14.91 3.40 -34.15
C ILE A 18 -15.65 3.82 -32.88
N ALA A 19 -16.99 3.78 -32.88
CA ALA A 19 -17.78 4.11 -31.70
C ALA A 19 -17.47 3.17 -30.52
N LEU A 20 -17.26 1.88 -30.78
CA LEU A 20 -16.87 0.90 -29.77
C LEU A 20 -15.48 1.18 -29.18
N ILE A 21 -14.50 1.52 -30.02
CA ILE A 21 -13.15 1.91 -29.57
C ILE A 21 -13.21 3.20 -28.73
N VAL A 22 -13.94 4.20 -29.19
CA VAL A 22 -14.11 5.47 -28.46
C VAL A 22 -14.80 5.23 -27.12
N ALA A 23 -15.85 4.40 -27.08
CA ALA A 23 -16.51 4.04 -25.83
C ALA A 23 -15.56 3.32 -24.86
N LEU A 24 -14.74 2.39 -25.34
CA LEU A 24 -13.71 1.71 -24.54
C LEU A 24 -12.66 2.67 -24.00
N LEU A 25 -12.20 3.64 -24.81
CA LEU A 25 -11.24 4.65 -24.37
C LEU A 25 -11.86 5.56 -23.30
N VAL A 26 -13.11 6.00 -23.47
CA VAL A 26 -13.80 6.83 -22.48
C VAL A 26 -14.03 6.05 -21.18
N LEU A 27 -14.41 4.78 -21.25
CA LEU A 27 -14.55 3.92 -20.07
C LEU A 27 -13.21 3.70 -19.36
N GLY A 28 -12.14 3.41 -20.10
CA GLY A 28 -10.79 3.23 -19.55
C GLY A 28 -10.26 4.51 -18.88
N PHE A 29 -10.35 5.65 -19.57
CA PHE A 29 -9.93 6.95 -19.02
C PHE A 29 -10.80 7.39 -17.85
N GLY A 30 -12.12 7.17 -17.93
CA GLY A 30 -13.06 7.48 -16.85
C GLY A 30 -12.79 6.67 -15.59
N CYS A 31 -12.62 5.35 -15.71
CA CYS A 31 -12.23 4.48 -14.60
C CYS A 31 -10.89 4.89 -14.00
N TYR A 32 -9.89 5.20 -14.83
CA TYR A 32 -8.59 5.67 -14.33
C TYR A 32 -8.70 6.97 -13.54
N PHE A 33 -9.48 7.95 -14.01
CA PHE A 33 -9.63 9.24 -13.32
C PHE A 33 -10.36 9.11 -11.98
N LEU A 34 -11.36 8.21 -11.90
CA LEU A 34 -12.08 7.90 -10.66
C LEU A 34 -11.21 7.14 -9.65
N LEU A 35 -10.35 6.23 -10.12
CA LEU A 35 -9.46 5.44 -9.26
C LEU A 35 -8.18 6.18 -8.87
N ARG A 36 -7.77 7.19 -9.64
CA ARG A 36 -6.57 8.00 -9.40
C ARG A 36 -6.38 8.47 -7.95
N PRO A 37 -7.38 9.08 -7.26
CA PRO A 37 -7.19 9.55 -5.88
C PRO A 37 -6.93 8.41 -4.90
N VAL A 38 -7.59 7.26 -5.09
CA VAL A 38 -7.39 6.06 -4.25
C VAL A 38 -5.99 5.50 -4.46
N ILE A 39 -5.58 5.33 -5.72
CA ILE A 39 -4.23 4.85 -6.07
C ILE A 39 -3.15 5.77 -5.50
N GLN A 40 -3.34 7.10 -5.57
CA GLN A 40 -2.40 8.08 -5.03
C GLN A 40 -2.33 8.05 -3.51
N GLN A 41 -3.45 7.84 -2.82
CA GLN A 41 -3.47 7.68 -1.37
C GLN A 41 -2.75 6.40 -0.94
N GLU A 42 -3.01 5.27 -1.57
CA GLU A 42 -2.36 3.99 -1.25
C GLU A 42 -0.85 3.99 -1.56
N THR A 43 -0.43 4.70 -2.59
CA THR A 43 1.00 4.80 -2.97
C THR A 43 1.76 5.90 -2.24
N SER A 44 1.07 6.82 -1.54
CA SER A 44 1.73 7.93 -0.85
C SER A 44 2.69 7.45 0.24
N ASN A 45 3.88 8.05 0.29
CA ASN A 45 4.95 7.75 1.24
C ASN A 45 4.69 8.43 2.60
N THR A 46 3.65 7.99 3.30
CA THR A 46 3.31 8.43 4.66
C THR A 46 3.55 7.30 5.67
N PRO A 47 3.79 7.60 6.95
CA PRO A 47 3.93 6.59 8.01
C PRO A 47 2.78 5.59 8.02
N VAL A 48 1.55 6.10 8.00
CA VAL A 48 0.32 5.30 8.06
C VAL A 48 0.21 4.36 6.87
N ASN A 49 0.48 4.84 5.65
CA ASN A 49 0.39 4.00 4.45
C ASN A 49 1.55 3.01 4.32
N THR A 50 2.71 3.30 4.91
CA THR A 50 3.78 2.30 5.05
C THR A 50 3.32 1.17 5.95
N VAL A 51 2.74 1.47 7.12
CA VAL A 51 2.23 0.45 8.04
C VAL A 51 1.09 -0.34 7.43
N ARG A 52 0.13 0.32 6.77
CA ARG A 52 -0.96 -0.35 6.06
C ARG A 52 -0.46 -1.35 5.01
N ARG A 53 0.50 -0.95 4.18
CA ARG A 53 1.09 -1.85 3.17
C ARG A 53 1.84 -3.00 3.81
N PHE A 54 2.59 -2.72 4.87
CA PHE A 54 3.34 -3.74 5.60
C PHE A 54 2.41 -4.79 6.22
N ILE A 55 1.37 -4.37 6.95
CA ILE A 55 0.38 -5.28 7.54
C ILE A 55 -0.33 -6.07 6.44
N GLY A 56 -0.71 -5.43 5.32
CA GLY A 56 -1.29 -6.15 4.18
C GLY A 56 -0.39 -7.26 3.63
N PHE A 57 0.93 -7.03 3.50
CA PHE A 57 1.86 -8.09 3.09
C PHE A 57 1.98 -9.20 4.14
N VAL A 58 1.96 -8.86 5.44
CA VAL A 58 2.00 -9.86 6.52
C VAL A 58 0.74 -10.72 6.53
N GLU A 59 -0.44 -10.11 6.37
CA GLU A 59 -1.73 -10.80 6.26
C GLU A 59 -1.75 -11.81 5.09
N LEU A 60 -1.22 -11.41 3.94
CA LEU A 60 -1.12 -12.26 2.75
C LEU A 60 0.05 -13.28 2.83
N ARG A 61 0.82 -13.29 3.92
CA ARG A 61 2.05 -14.08 4.10
C ARG A 61 3.12 -13.79 3.04
N GLU A 62 3.07 -12.62 2.41
CA GLU A 62 4.05 -12.10 1.46
C GLU A 62 5.26 -11.52 2.20
N PHE A 63 5.92 -12.34 3.02
CA PHE A 63 6.99 -11.89 3.93
C PHE A 63 8.21 -11.31 3.20
N ASN A 64 8.43 -11.68 1.93
CA ASN A 64 9.48 -11.09 1.10
C ASN A 64 9.16 -9.63 0.72
N GLU A 65 7.89 -9.31 0.45
CA GLU A 65 7.47 -7.93 0.18
C GLU A 65 7.47 -7.10 1.47
N ALA A 66 7.01 -7.69 2.58
CA ALA A 66 7.11 -7.09 3.91
C ALA A 66 8.57 -6.78 4.29
N TYR A 67 9.51 -7.66 3.95
CA TYR A 67 10.95 -7.47 4.18
C TYR A 67 11.49 -6.18 3.54
N HIS A 68 11.01 -5.80 2.35
CA HIS A 68 11.41 -4.57 1.66
C HIS A 68 10.90 -3.28 2.32
N LEU A 69 9.95 -3.39 3.25
CA LEU A 69 9.46 -2.28 4.05
C LEU A 69 10.13 -2.18 5.43
N LEU A 70 11.04 -3.10 5.77
CA LEU A 70 11.79 -3.06 7.02
C LEU A 70 12.99 -2.11 6.94
N THR A 71 13.42 -1.56 8.08
CA THR A 71 14.70 -0.84 8.17
C THR A 71 15.88 -1.80 7.88
N PRO A 72 17.03 -1.30 7.37
CA PRO A 72 18.21 -2.13 7.17
C PRO A 72 18.65 -2.88 8.44
N THR A 73 18.52 -2.24 9.61
CA THR A 73 18.80 -2.86 10.91
C THR A 73 17.86 -4.04 11.20
N PHE A 74 16.56 -3.88 10.92
CA PHE A 74 15.58 -4.94 11.15
C PHE A 74 15.80 -6.10 10.16
N GLN A 75 16.11 -5.80 8.90
CA GLN A 75 16.48 -6.81 7.90
C GLN A 75 17.68 -7.66 8.33
N GLN A 76 18.64 -7.06 9.04
CA GLN A 76 19.82 -7.76 9.57
C GLN A 76 19.56 -8.48 10.89
N THR A 77 18.38 -8.30 11.51
CA THR A 77 18.05 -8.93 12.79
C THR A 77 17.77 -10.42 12.59
N PRO A 78 18.50 -11.32 13.28
CA PRO A 78 18.22 -12.76 13.23
C PRO A 78 16.78 -13.05 13.67
N GLY A 79 16.07 -13.87 12.91
CA GLY A 79 14.68 -14.23 13.22
C GLY A 79 13.63 -13.17 12.86
N TRP A 80 13.97 -12.18 12.00
CA TRP A 80 12.98 -11.24 11.45
C TRP A 80 11.76 -11.96 10.85
N HIS A 81 12.00 -13.07 10.15
CA HIS A 81 10.93 -13.86 9.53
C HIS A 81 9.98 -14.48 10.57
N ALA A 82 10.52 -15.00 11.68
CA ALA A 82 9.70 -15.51 12.78
C ALA A 82 8.89 -14.40 13.44
N SER A 83 9.45 -13.18 13.52
CA SER A 83 8.73 -12.01 14.05
C SER A 83 7.54 -11.64 13.15
N LEU A 84 7.72 -11.66 11.83
CA LEU A 84 6.60 -11.45 10.88
C LEU A 84 5.56 -12.56 10.95
N TYR A 85 6.00 -13.81 11.09
CA TYR A 85 5.08 -14.94 11.23
C TYR A 85 4.26 -14.86 12.52
N ASN A 86 4.88 -14.48 13.64
CA ASN A 86 4.17 -14.27 14.89
C ASN A 86 3.17 -13.10 14.79
N LEU A 87 3.54 -12.02 14.11
CA LEU A 87 2.62 -10.92 13.83
C LEU A 87 1.43 -11.40 12.99
N TYR A 88 1.68 -12.21 11.95
CA TYR A 88 0.61 -12.83 11.15
C TYR A 88 -0.35 -13.65 12.02
N LEU A 89 0.15 -14.44 12.96
CA LEU A 89 -0.69 -15.24 13.87
C LEU A 89 -1.50 -14.39 14.86
N SER A 90 -1.04 -13.19 15.19
CA SER A 90 -1.74 -12.29 16.12
C SER A 90 -2.66 -11.29 15.44
N LEU A 91 -2.62 -11.17 14.11
CA LEU A 91 -3.45 -10.23 13.36
C LEU A 91 -4.89 -10.75 13.27
N ASP A 92 -5.84 -9.93 13.74
CA ASP A 92 -7.26 -10.08 13.43
C ASP A 92 -7.64 -9.08 12.33
N PRO A 93 -7.95 -9.55 11.09
CA PRO A 93 -8.30 -8.68 9.97
C PRO A 93 -9.53 -7.80 10.22
N SER A 94 -10.40 -8.20 11.14
CA SER A 94 -11.66 -7.47 11.42
C SER A 94 -11.47 -6.26 12.33
N GLU A 95 -10.31 -6.15 13.01
CA GLU A 95 -10.02 -5.10 14.00
C GLU A 95 -8.89 -4.15 13.57
N VAL A 96 -8.41 -4.27 12.33
CA VAL A 96 -7.29 -3.47 11.83
C VAL A 96 -7.75 -2.04 11.54
N ASN A 97 -7.31 -1.10 12.37
CA ASN A 97 -7.54 0.33 12.18
C ASN A 97 -6.20 1.08 12.26
N TYR A 98 -5.98 1.99 11.32
CA TYR A 98 -4.70 2.67 11.18
C TYR A 98 -4.79 4.12 11.63
N ALA A 99 -4.06 4.48 12.69
CA ALA A 99 -4.03 5.84 13.20
C ALA A 99 -2.59 6.28 13.53
N LEU A 100 -2.26 7.53 13.21
CA LEU A 100 -0.98 8.12 13.61
C LEU A 100 -1.12 8.61 15.06
N LEU A 101 -0.40 7.99 16.00
CA LEU A 101 -0.41 8.38 17.41
C LEU A 101 0.55 9.54 17.69
N GLY A 102 1.69 9.56 17.01
CA GLY A 102 2.69 10.61 17.18
C GLY A 102 3.79 10.56 16.14
N GLN A 103 4.44 11.70 15.93
CA GLN A 103 5.63 11.81 15.08
C GLN A 103 6.66 12.70 15.77
N ARG A 104 7.89 12.20 15.90
CA ARG A 104 9.03 12.92 16.47
C ARG A 104 10.20 12.82 15.48
N GLY A 105 10.44 13.91 14.75
CA GLY A 105 11.49 13.98 13.74
C GLY A 105 11.31 12.89 12.66
N ASP A 106 12.29 12.00 12.57
CA ASP A 106 12.33 10.89 11.61
C ASP A 106 11.68 9.61 12.13
N VAL A 107 10.98 9.63 13.27
CA VAL A 107 10.25 8.47 13.80
C VAL A 107 8.77 8.82 13.95
N ALA A 108 7.90 7.88 13.56
CA ALA A 108 6.46 7.97 13.76
C ALA A 108 5.93 6.69 14.41
N GLU A 109 4.90 6.87 15.22
CA GLU A 109 4.19 5.82 15.93
C GLU A 109 2.80 5.67 15.31
N VAL A 110 2.51 4.48 14.80
CA VAL A 110 1.28 4.19 14.08
C VAL A 110 0.59 3.01 14.74
N GLU A 111 -0.61 3.24 15.23
CA GLU A 111 -1.54 2.21 15.65
C GLU A 111 -2.08 1.48 14.42
N PHE A 112 -2.17 0.15 14.50
CA PHE A 112 -2.76 -0.70 13.46
C PHE A 112 -3.87 -1.62 13.99
N ALA A 113 -4.04 -1.78 15.31
CA ALA A 113 -5.12 -2.58 15.89
C ALA A 113 -5.66 -1.89 17.16
N SER A 114 -6.95 -1.53 17.14
CA SER A 114 -7.54 -0.67 18.17
C SER A 114 -7.88 -1.39 19.48
N GLU A 115 -8.30 -2.66 19.43
CA GLU A 115 -8.66 -3.40 20.66
C GLU A 115 -7.45 -3.99 21.38
N GLN A 116 -6.45 -4.48 20.63
CA GLN A 116 -5.24 -5.06 21.20
C GLN A 116 -4.09 -4.03 21.38
N GLY A 117 -4.29 -2.78 20.97
CA GLY A 117 -3.29 -1.71 21.08
C GLY A 117 -2.04 -2.00 20.25
N GLY A 118 -2.21 -2.59 19.06
CA GLY A 118 -1.12 -2.92 18.17
C GLY A 118 -0.48 -1.65 17.63
N VAL A 119 0.77 -1.38 18.02
CA VAL A 119 1.53 -0.21 17.57
C VAL A 119 2.79 -0.64 16.82
N LEU A 120 3.02 -0.03 15.66
CA LEU A 120 4.26 -0.13 14.92
C LEU A 120 4.96 1.22 14.85
N TYR A 121 6.27 1.16 15.01
CA TYR A 121 7.14 2.31 14.86
C TYR A 121 7.76 2.30 13.47
N VAL A 122 7.74 3.45 12.81
CA VAL A 122 8.36 3.63 11.51
C VAL A 122 9.41 4.72 11.56
N LYS A 123 10.51 4.51 10.85
CA LYS A 123 11.64 5.44 10.73
C LYS A 123 11.80 5.91 9.31
N ARG A 124 12.12 7.18 9.13
CA ARG A 124 12.50 7.75 7.86
C ARG A 124 13.97 7.43 7.56
N VAL A 125 14.21 6.65 6.52
CA VAL A 125 15.54 6.27 6.03
C VAL A 125 15.61 6.62 4.55
N ASN A 126 16.57 7.47 4.16
CA ASN A 126 16.73 7.94 2.78
C ASN A 126 15.43 8.49 2.16
N GLY A 127 14.64 9.22 2.94
CA GLY A 127 13.38 9.81 2.51
C GLY A 127 12.17 8.87 2.47
N ARG A 128 12.35 7.57 2.74
CA ARG A 128 11.27 6.56 2.81
C ARG A 128 10.94 6.20 4.25
N TRP A 129 9.67 5.99 4.56
CA TRP A 129 9.26 5.43 5.85
C TRP A 129 9.38 3.91 5.81
N LEU A 130 10.06 3.32 6.81
CA LEU A 130 10.31 1.89 6.95
C LEU A 130 9.98 1.42 8.36
N ILE A 131 9.55 0.17 8.52
CA ILE A 131 9.21 -0.46 9.80
C ILE A 131 10.48 -0.70 10.63
N MET A 132 10.49 -0.16 11.84
CA MET A 132 11.58 -0.38 12.80
C MET A 132 11.47 -1.76 13.45
N SER A 133 12.63 -2.35 13.78
CA SER A 133 12.65 -3.52 14.65
C SER A 133 12.27 -3.13 16.09
N PRO A 134 11.70 -4.06 16.89
CA PRO A 134 11.45 -3.82 18.32
C PRO A 134 12.71 -3.36 19.09
N ASN A 135 13.89 -3.83 18.67
CA ASN A 135 15.17 -3.48 19.27
C ASN A 135 15.60 -2.03 18.96
N GLU A 136 15.22 -1.50 17.80
CA GLU A 136 15.48 -0.10 17.45
C GLU A 136 14.56 0.86 18.19
N VAL A 137 13.33 0.42 18.50
CA VAL A 137 12.36 1.22 19.25
C VAL A 137 12.86 1.48 20.66
N THR A 138 13.35 0.45 21.35
CA THR A 138 13.87 0.61 22.73
C THR A 138 15.10 1.52 22.78
N GLN A 139 15.95 1.49 21.76
CA GLN A 139 17.11 2.39 21.64
C GLN A 139 16.70 3.85 21.36
N ALA A 140 15.69 4.07 20.51
CA ALA A 140 15.17 5.40 20.23
C ALA A 140 14.46 6.02 21.44
N SER A 141 13.71 5.20 22.20
CA SER A 141 13.02 5.64 23.41
C SER A 141 13.97 5.89 24.59
N GLY A 142 15.08 5.13 24.68
CA GLY A 142 16.11 5.28 25.72
C GLY A 142 17.00 6.53 25.58
N ALA A 143 16.99 7.20 24.43
CA ALA A 143 17.74 8.43 24.19
C ALA A 143 17.03 9.70 24.70
N THR A 144 15.90 9.54 25.42
CA THR A 144 15.15 10.64 26.05
C THR A 144 15.10 10.44 27.56
N ALA A 145 16.24 10.55 28.22
CA ALA A 145 16.31 10.88 29.64
C ALA A 145 17.28 12.08 29.79
N PRO A 146 16.87 13.17 30.45
CA PRO A 146 17.81 14.23 30.84
C PRO A 146 18.85 13.71 31.84
#